data_AF-A0A9Q3C1H6-F1
#
_entry.id   AF-A0A9Q3C1H6-F1
#
_cell.length_a   1.000
_cell.length_b   1.000
_cell.length_c   1.000
_cell.angle_alpha   90.00
_cell.angle_beta   90.00
_cell.angle_gamma   90.00
#
_symmetry.space_group_name_H-M   'P 1'
#
loop_
_entity.id
_entity.type
_entity.pdbx_description
1 polymer ?
#
loop_
_entity_poly.entity_id
_entity_poly.type
_entity_poly.pdbx_seq_one_letter_code
_entity_poly.pdbx_strand_id
1 'polypeptide(L)'
;MAGDLRILNTYTVPDRYPIPRIQGALTQLSKAKYITSMDALKGFNQNFLMPKDNKLLDIITHCGIYEYLRMPFSSNNAPSHYQRMINTIFPTELPEGWLIIYIDDITICSY
;
A
#
# COMPACT_ATOMS: atom_id res chain seq x y z
N MET A 1 -13.43 7.35 7.83
CA MET A 1 -13.44 8.74 7.36
C MET A 1 -12.67 8.80 6.06
N ALA A 2 -13.31 9.22 4.98
CA ALA A 2 -12.67 9.36 3.67
C ALA A 2 -12.67 10.85 3.30
N GLY A 3 -11.50 11.49 3.37
CA GLY A 3 -11.31 12.85 2.88
C GLY A 3 -11.23 12.88 1.35
N ASP A 4 -11.81 13.90 0.73
CA ASP A 4 -11.66 14.15 -0.70
C ASP A 4 -10.29 14.78 -0.99
N LEU A 5 -9.34 13.94 -1.39
CA LEU A 5 -7.96 14.35 -1.71
C LEU A 5 -7.75 14.60 -3.21
N ARG A 6 -8.80 14.68 -4.03
CA ARG A 6 -8.64 14.82 -5.50
C ARG A 6 -7.83 16.05 -5.90
N ILE A 7 -8.07 17.19 -5.25
CA ILE A 7 -7.32 18.43 -5.52
C ILE A 7 -5.87 18.29 -5.03
N LEU A 8 -5.66 17.75 -3.82
CA LEU A 8 -4.30 17.52 -3.32
C LEU A 8 -3.51 16.59 -4.25
N ASN A 9 -4.16 15.54 -4.75
CA ASN A 9 -3.59 14.57 -5.67
C ASN A 9 -3.12 15.19 -7.00
N THR A 10 -3.69 16.32 -7.46
CA THR A 10 -3.20 17.00 -8.67
C THR A 10 -1.93 17.81 -8.44
N TYR A 11 -1.69 18.27 -7.20
CA TYR A 11 -0.48 19.01 -6.82
C TYR A 11 0.61 18.11 -6.23
N THR A 12 0.27 16.86 -5.90
CA THR A 12 1.20 15.90 -5.33
C THR A 12 2.05 15.28 -6.44
N VAL A 13 3.37 15.26 -6.25
CA VAL A 13 4.28 14.57 -7.17
C VAL A 13 4.03 13.06 -7.09
N PRO A 14 3.73 12.38 -8.22
CA PRO A 14 3.46 10.95 -8.21
C PRO A 14 4.71 10.14 -7.88
N ASP A 15 4.65 9.30 -6.84
CA ASP A 15 5.71 8.34 -6.49
C ASP A 15 5.61 7.12 -7.41
N ARG A 16 6.56 6.98 -8.34
CA ARG A 16 6.62 5.89 -9.32
C ARG A 16 7.45 4.70 -8.81
N TYR A 17 7.20 4.29 -7.57
CA TYR A 17 7.83 3.10 -7.02
C TYR A 17 7.39 1.85 -7.80
N PRO A 18 8.29 0.90 -8.12
CA PRO A 18 7.93 -0.28 -8.89
C PRO A 18 6.97 -1.17 -8.09
N ILE A 19 5.74 -1.29 -8.60
CA ILE A 19 4.73 -2.22 -8.10
C ILE A 19 4.86 -3.53 -8.89
N PRO A 20 4.79 -4.71 -8.24
CA PRO A 20 4.83 -6.00 -8.92
C PRO A 20 3.78 -6.08 -10.02
N ARG A 21 4.15 -6.66 -11.17
CA ARG A 21 3.18 -6.89 -12.24
C ARG A 21 2.31 -8.09 -11.88
N ILE A 22 0.99 -7.93 -12.01
CA ILE A 22 0.02 -9.00 -11.77
C ILE A 22 0.31 -10.27 -12.58
N GLN A 23 0.83 -10.15 -13.81
CA GLN A 23 1.20 -11.30 -14.64
C GLN A 23 2.29 -12.18 -14.00
N GLY A 24 3.26 -11.56 -13.31
CA GLY A 24 4.32 -12.28 -12.60
C GLY A 24 3.76 -13.07 -11.42
N ALA A 25 2.86 -12.44 -10.64
CA ALA A 25 2.15 -13.07 -9.54
C ALA A 25 1.34 -14.28 -10.02
N LEU A 26 0.53 -14.13 -11.08
CA LEU A 26 -0.28 -15.21 -11.64
C LEU A 26 0.56 -16.39 -12.14
N THR A 27 1.74 -16.12 -12.67
CA THR A 27 2.65 -17.16 -13.16
C THR A 27 3.22 -18.00 -12.01
N GLN A 28 3.55 -17.38 -10.87
CA GLN A 28 3.94 -18.14 -9.67
C GLN A 28 2.76 -18.92 -9.08
N LEU A 29 1.58 -18.31 -9.00
CA LEU A 29 0.37 -18.97 -8.51
C LEU A 29 0.02 -20.22 -9.33
N SER A 30 0.21 -20.18 -10.65
CA SER A 30 -0.04 -21.34 -11.52
C SER A 30 0.81 -22.57 -11.22
N LYS A 31 1.97 -22.39 -10.56
CA LYS A 31 2.90 -23.45 -10.21
C LYS A 31 2.67 -24.01 -8.80
N ALA A 32 1.93 -23.29 -7.97
CA ALA A 32 1.69 -23.66 -6.57
C ALA A 32 0.67 -24.81 -6.46
N LYS A 33 0.89 -25.70 -5.50
CA LYS A 33 -0.04 -26.78 -5.15
C LYS A 33 -1.10 -26.34 -4.15
N TYR A 34 -0.69 -25.47 -3.21
CA TYR A 34 -1.58 -24.85 -2.24
C TYR A 34 -1.37 -23.34 -2.24
N ILE A 35 -2.49 -22.60 -2.19
CA ILE A 35 -2.49 -21.15 -2.19
C ILE A 35 -3.28 -20.68 -0.97
N THR A 36 -2.64 -19.86 -0.15
CA THR A 36 -3.29 -19.15 0.95
C THR A 36 -3.29 -17.67 0.63
N SER A 37 -4.48 -17.07 0.54
CA SER A 37 -4.65 -15.64 0.31
C SER A 37 -5.12 -14.96 1.59
N MET A 38 -4.52 -13.82 1.91
CA MET A 38 -4.85 -12.99 3.06
C MET A 38 -4.91 -11.52 2.61
N ASP A 39 -5.84 -10.76 3.18
CA ASP A 39 -5.95 -9.33 2.97
C ASP A 39 -5.38 -8.59 4.19
N ALA A 40 -4.52 -7.59 3.94
CA ALA A 40 -3.97 -6.76 4.99
C ALA A 40 -5.03 -5.78 5.51
N LEU A 41 -5.64 -6.08 6.66
CA LEU A 41 -6.65 -5.22 7.27
C LEU A 41 -6.14 -3.77 7.42
N LYS A 42 -6.80 -2.84 6.73
CA LYS A 42 -6.45 -1.41 6.70
C LYS A 42 -4.97 -1.19 6.33
N GLY A 43 -4.44 -1.93 5.36
CA GLY A 43 -3.02 -1.94 4.99
C GLY A 43 -2.39 -0.54 4.87
N PHE A 44 -3.04 0.39 4.18
CA PHE A 44 -2.51 1.75 4.04
C PHE A 44 -2.42 2.53 5.37
N ASN A 45 -3.37 2.31 6.28
CA ASN A 45 -3.37 2.96 7.59
C ASN A 45 -2.28 2.43 8.53
N GLN A 46 -1.57 1.35 8.15
CA GLN A 46 -0.42 0.85 8.89
C GLN A 46 0.83 1.72 8.63
N ASN A 47 0.85 2.51 7.55
CA ASN A 47 1.97 3.38 7.22
C ASN A 47 1.88 4.71 7.96
N PHE A 48 2.95 5.08 8.67
CA PHE A 48 3.08 6.41 9.26
C PHE A 48 3.39 7.46 8.19
N LEU A 49 2.74 8.61 8.30
CA LEU A 49 3.12 9.79 7.54
C LEU A 49 4.33 10.46 8.22
N MET A 50 5.18 11.10 7.42
CA MET A 50 6.23 11.95 8.01
C MET A 50 5.56 13.18 8.64
N PRO A 51 6.02 13.67 9.81
CA PRO A 51 5.38 14.80 10.49
C PRO A 51 5.23 16.07 9.65
N LYS A 52 6.13 16.27 8.69
CA LYS A 52 6.09 17.38 7.72
C LYS A 52 4.93 17.29 6.72
N ASP A 53 4.45 16.09 6.44
CA ASP A 53 3.43 15.82 5.42
C ASP A 53 2.02 15.72 6.04
N ASN A 54 1.91 15.65 7.37
CA ASN A 54 0.62 15.58 8.08
C ASN A 54 -0.30 16.75 7.71
N LYS A 55 0.25 17.98 7.71
CA LYS A 55 -0.49 19.23 7.41
C LYS A 55 -1.03 19.31 5.99
N LEU A 56 -0.46 18.53 5.06
CA LEU A 56 -0.94 18.49 3.68
C LEU A 56 -2.22 17.64 3.57
N LEU A 57 -2.48 16.80 4.58
CA LEU A 57 -3.56 15.82 4.61
C LEU A 57 -4.64 16.21 5.64
N ASP A 58 -4.77 17.50 5.93
CA ASP A 58 -5.80 17.99 6.84
C ASP A 58 -7.19 17.80 6.24
N ILE A 59 -8.13 17.35 7.07
CA ILE A 59 -9.55 17.26 6.73
C ILE A 59 -10.33 18.26 7.56
N ILE A 60 -11.13 19.06 6.87
CA ILE A 60 -12.07 19.99 7.48
C ILE A 60 -13.40 19.26 7.68
N THR A 61 -13.90 19.28 8.91
CA THR A 61 -15.21 18.78 9.29
C THR A 61 -16.02 19.86 9.98
N HIS A 62 -17.31 19.62 10.18
CA HIS A 62 -18.17 20.52 10.98
C HIS A 62 -17.71 20.67 12.44
N CYS A 63 -16.90 19.73 12.96
CA CYS A 63 -16.38 19.75 14.33
C CYS A 63 -14.96 20.36 14.43
N GLY A 64 -14.33 20.73 13.31
CA GLY A 64 -12.97 21.24 13.29
C GLY A 64 -12.09 20.57 12.24
N ILE A 65 -10.79 20.89 12.32
CA ILE A 65 -9.75 20.39 11.41
C ILE A 65 -9.03 19.23 12.08
N TYR A 66 -8.88 18.13 11.35
CA TYR A 66 -8.19 16.92 11.80
C TYR A 66 -7.09 16.55 10.82
N GLU A 67 -5.91 16.18 11.34
CA GLU A 67 -4.77 15.77 10.52
C GLU A 67 -4.69 14.24 10.45
N TYR A 68 -4.32 13.69 9.28
CA TYR A 68 -3.98 12.27 9.19
C TYR A 68 -2.58 12.02 9.76
N LEU A 69 -2.48 11.08 10.70
CA LEU A 69 -1.18 10.55 11.21
C LEU A 69 -0.68 9.33 10.42
N ARG A 70 -1.61 8.71 9.69
CA ARG A 70 -1.40 7.49 8.90
C ARG A 70 -1.85 7.72 7.49
N MET A 71 -1.23 7.03 6.55
CA MET A 71 -1.50 7.25 5.13
C MET A 71 -2.98 6.97 4.81
N PRO A 72 -3.72 7.96 4.28
CA PRO A 72 -5.11 7.76 3.90
C PRO A 72 -5.23 7.01 2.57
N PHE A 73 -6.29 6.22 2.45
CA PHE A 73 -6.58 5.44 1.23
C PHE A 73 -6.76 6.31 -0.03
N SER A 74 -7.24 7.55 0.12
CA SER A 74 -7.48 8.45 -1.00
C SER A 74 -6.23 9.14 -1.57
N SER A 75 -5.04 8.86 -1.02
CA SER A 75 -3.78 9.41 -1.54
C SER A 75 -3.25 8.60 -2.71
N ASN A 76 -2.91 9.26 -3.83
CA ASN A 76 -2.37 8.61 -5.02
C ASN A 76 -1.05 7.87 -4.77
N ASN A 77 -0.28 8.28 -3.77
CA ASN A 77 1.03 7.69 -3.46
C ASN A 77 0.94 6.52 -2.45
N ALA A 78 -0.26 6.19 -1.96
CA ALA A 78 -0.43 5.17 -0.94
C ALA A 78 0.04 3.76 -1.36
N PRO A 79 -0.26 3.27 -2.58
CA PRO A 79 0.25 1.98 -3.07
C PRO A 79 1.77 1.91 -3.15
N SER A 80 2.40 2.95 -3.71
CA SER A 80 3.85 3.03 -3.86
C SER A 80 4.57 2.99 -2.50
N HIS A 81 4.03 3.71 -1.51
CA HIS A 81 4.58 3.72 -0.16
C HIS A 81 4.42 2.37 0.53
N TYR A 82 3.24 1.74 0.39
CA TYR A 82 3.00 0.41 0.93
C TYR A 82 3.94 -0.64 0.33
N GLN A 83 4.11 -0.65 -1.00
CA GLN A 83 5.02 -1.58 -1.65
C GLN A 83 6.47 -1.41 -1.19
N ARG A 84 6.92 -0.17 -0.97
CA ARG A 84 8.27 0.10 -0.42
C ARG A 84 8.45 -0.46 0.98
N MET A 85 7.44 -0.32 1.84
CA MET A 85 7.44 -0.93 3.17
C MET A 85 7.57 -2.45 3.07
N ILE A 86 6.72 -3.08 2.26
CA ILE A 86 6.72 -4.53 2.04
C ILE A 86 8.08 -5.05 1.56
N ASN A 87 8.69 -4.37 0.58
CA ASN A 87 10.01 -4.74 0.07
C ASN A 87 11.12 -4.60 1.14
N THR A 88 10.91 -3.76 2.15
CA THR A 88 11.84 -3.59 3.27
C THR A 88 11.63 -4.67 4.35
N ILE A 89 10.37 -5.09 4.57
CA ILE A 89 10.02 -6.11 5.57
C ILE A 89 10.36 -7.53 5.07
N PHE A 90 10.15 -7.80 3.79
CA PHE A 90 10.32 -9.12 3.17
C PHE A 90 11.38 -9.13 2.04
N PRO A 91 12.63 -8.76 2.33
CA PRO A 91 13.67 -8.63 1.30
C PRO A 91 14.09 -9.97 0.69
N THR A 92 13.84 -11.08 1.39
CA THR A 92 14.26 -12.44 1.03
C THR A 92 13.13 -13.27 0.44
N GLU A 93 11.94 -13.16 1.00
CA GLU A 93 10.78 -13.98 0.68
C GLU A 93 10.14 -13.59 -0.66
N LEU A 94 10.14 -12.29 -0.99
CA LEU A 94 9.59 -11.79 -2.25
C LEU A 94 10.41 -12.29 -3.46
N PRO A 95 11.77 -12.24 -3.45
CA PRO A 95 12.57 -12.86 -4.50
C PRO A 95 12.45 -14.39 -4.58
N GLU A 96 12.31 -15.07 -3.44
CA GLU A 96 12.15 -16.53 -3.41
C GLU A 96 10.83 -17.00 -4.04
N GLY A 97 9.81 -16.14 -4.05
CA GLY A 97 8.60 -16.38 -4.84
C GLY A 97 7.63 -17.40 -4.23
N TRP A 98 7.77 -17.71 -2.95
CA TRP A 98 6.72 -18.38 -2.19
C TRP A 98 5.80 -17.36 -1.49
N LEU A 99 6.28 -16.15 -1.24
CA LEU A 99 5.49 -15.02 -0.74
C LEU A 99 5.31 -13.98 -1.86
N ILE A 100 4.06 -13.69 -2.19
CA ILE A 100 3.68 -12.70 -3.18
C ILE A 100 2.83 -11.66 -2.49
N ILE A 101 3.24 -10.40 -2.54
CA ILE A 101 2.46 -9.30 -1.97
C ILE A 101 2.20 -8.27 -3.05
N TYR A 102 0.92 -8.06 -3.38
CA TYR A 102 0.46 -7.08 -4.34
C TYR A 102 -0.39 -6.05 -3.61
N ILE A 103 0.21 -4.89 -3.28
CA ILE A 103 -0.45 -3.89 -2.44
C ILE A 103 -0.93 -4.57 -1.14
N ASP A 104 -2.22 -4.62 -0.84
CA ASP A 104 -2.83 -5.20 0.35
C ASP A 104 -3.06 -6.72 0.27
N ASP A 105 -3.00 -7.31 -0.92
CA ASP A 105 -3.17 -8.75 -1.14
C ASP A 105 -1.87 -9.50 -0.83
N ILE A 106 -1.89 -10.32 0.23
CA ILE A 106 -0.78 -11.19 0.64
C ILE A 106 -1.12 -12.62 0.24
N THR A 107 -0.31 -13.21 -0.62
CA THR A 107 -0.49 -14.59 -1.09
C THR A 107 0.72 -15.44 -0.77
N ILE A 108 0.48 -16.58 -0.14
CA ILE A 108 1.49 -17.59 0.17
C ILE A 108 1.26 -18.80 -0.74
N CYS A 109 2.31 -19.18 -1.45
CA CYS A 109 2.36 -20.32 -2.36
C CYS A 109 3.17 -21.46 -1.71
N SER A 110 2.60 -22.65 -1.68
CA SER A 110 3.30 -23.88 -1.29
C SER A 110 3.27 -24.88 -2.44
N TYR A 111 4.41 -25.51 -2.69
CA TYR A 111 4.67 -26.40 -3.83
C TYR A 111 4.62 -27.87 -3.42
#